data_AF-A0A7K2MKD0-F1
#
_entry.id   AF-A0A7K2MKD0-F1
#
_cell.length_a   1.000
_cell.length_b   1.000
_cell.length_c   1.000
_cell.angle_alpha   90.00
_cell.angle_beta   90.00
_cell.angle_gamma   90.00
#
_symmetry.space_group_name_H-M   'P 1'
#
loop_
_entity.id
_entity.type
_entity.pdbx_description
1 polymer ?
#
loop_
_entity_poly.entity_id
_entity_poly.type
_entity_poly.pdbx_seq_one_letter_code
_entity_poly.pdbx_strand_id
1 'polypeptide(L)'
;EDMAGQDAHDLLHRGPEGQQLPASQCGMRQAFHAGRPGQSALDHFARADGSLLSVSWLITPYSGHGHDAHTLVIFHPGEQARPAEPSPERSVRPLSELERLALLAETTTRLTSTLNVDETLRRLVALVLPRLAD
;
A
#
# COMPACT_ATOMS: atom_id res chain seq x y z
N GLU A 1 19.23 18.77 -9.75
CA GLU A 1 19.90 18.98 -8.45
C GLU A 1 19.27 20.11 -7.62
N ASP A 2 18.14 20.70 -8.03
CA ASP A 2 17.57 21.91 -7.37
C ASP A 2 16.53 21.67 -6.27
N MET A 3 16.22 20.42 -5.90
CA MET A 3 15.14 20.12 -4.95
C MET A 3 15.61 19.91 -3.50
N ALA A 4 16.91 19.68 -3.28
CA ALA A 4 17.44 19.40 -1.95
C ALA A 4 17.39 20.66 -1.07
N GLY A 5 16.90 20.52 0.16
CA GLY A 5 16.76 21.64 1.10
C GLY A 5 15.50 22.50 0.91
N GLN A 6 14.68 22.21 -0.10
CA GLN A 6 13.38 22.84 -0.31
C GLN A 6 12.28 22.03 0.37
N ASP A 7 11.17 22.68 0.73
CA ASP A 7 10.03 22.02 1.35
C ASP A 7 9.29 21.17 0.30
N ALA A 8 9.30 19.85 0.51
CA ALA A 8 8.70 18.90 -0.43
C ALA A 8 7.17 19.06 -0.56
N HIS A 9 6.47 19.55 0.47
CA HIS A 9 5.04 19.84 0.39
C HIS A 9 4.80 21.00 -0.58
N ASP A 10 5.50 22.11 -0.41
CA ASP A 10 5.32 23.28 -1.26
C ASP A 10 5.71 22.99 -2.71
N LEU A 11 6.80 22.26 -2.90
CA LEU A 11 7.28 21.88 -4.22
C LEU A 11 6.37 20.90 -4.94
N LEU A 12 5.97 19.81 -4.28
CA LEU A 12 5.44 18.64 -4.95
C LEU A 12 3.96 18.40 -4.64
N HIS A 13 3.50 18.61 -3.41
CA HIS A 13 2.16 18.17 -3.03
C HIS A 13 1.09 19.07 -3.65
N ARG A 14 0.10 18.45 -4.30
CA ARG A 14 -1.01 19.12 -4.99
C ARG A 14 -2.34 18.46 -4.63
N GLY A 15 -3.41 19.22 -4.80
CA GLY A 15 -4.75 18.67 -4.81
C GLY A 15 -5.05 17.91 -6.11
N PRO A 16 -6.24 17.29 -6.21
CA PRO A 16 -6.64 16.48 -7.36
C PRO A 16 -6.65 17.22 -8.70
N GLU A 17 -6.80 18.54 -8.68
CA GLU A 17 -6.80 19.40 -9.87
C GLU A 17 -5.49 20.17 -10.05
N GLY A 18 -4.46 19.82 -9.26
CA GLY A 18 -3.13 20.45 -9.34
C GLY A 18 -3.01 21.76 -8.57
N GLN A 19 -4.01 22.12 -7.78
CA GLN A 19 -3.95 23.29 -6.89
C GLN A 19 -2.96 23.06 -5.74
N GLN A 20 -2.33 24.13 -5.24
CA GLN A 20 -1.56 24.06 -4.01
C GLN A 20 -2.47 23.78 -2.81
N LEU A 21 -2.01 22.95 -1.90
CA LEU A 21 -2.73 22.63 -0.67
C LEU A 21 -2.14 23.44 0.50
N PRO A 22 -2.99 23.98 1.39
CA PRO A 22 -2.51 24.53 2.64
C PRO A 22 -1.70 23.50 3.39
N ALA A 23 -0.58 23.94 3.96
CA ALA A 23 0.30 23.11 4.74
C ALA A 23 -0.50 22.32 5.80
N SER A 24 -1.47 22.94 6.49
CA SER A 24 -2.30 22.25 7.50
C SER A 24 -3.09 21.04 6.98
N GLN A 25 -3.33 20.92 5.68
CA GLN A 25 -4.07 19.82 5.07
C GLN A 25 -3.17 18.66 4.59
N CYS A 26 -1.84 18.79 4.75
CA CYS A 26 -0.90 17.74 4.39
C CYS A 26 -0.91 16.60 5.41
N GLY A 27 -1.50 15.46 5.05
CA GLY A 27 -1.55 14.26 5.90
C GLY A 27 -0.16 13.79 6.31
N MET A 28 0.82 13.81 5.40
CA MET A 28 2.22 13.47 5.71
C MET A 28 2.80 14.38 6.79
N ARG A 29 2.63 15.71 6.65
CA ARG A 29 3.23 16.65 7.60
C ARG A 29 2.55 16.59 8.96
N GLN A 30 1.24 16.34 9.00
CA GLN A 30 0.52 16.07 10.25
C GLN A 30 1.09 14.83 10.96
N ALA A 31 1.27 13.72 10.24
CA ALA A 31 1.82 12.49 10.80
C ALA A 31 3.28 12.67 11.28
N PHE A 32 4.10 13.37 10.49
CA PHE A 32 5.47 13.74 10.86
C PHE A 32 5.53 14.54 12.17
N HIS A 33 4.76 15.63 12.27
CA HIS A 33 4.74 16.45 13.49
C HIS A 33 4.15 15.71 14.70
N ALA A 34 3.22 14.78 14.47
CA ALA A 34 2.65 13.96 15.54
C ALA A 34 3.61 12.86 16.02
N GLY A 35 4.70 12.58 15.29
CA GLY A 35 5.62 11.48 15.59
C GLY A 35 4.92 10.12 15.55
N ARG A 36 3.95 9.94 14.64
CA ARG A 36 3.17 8.70 14.51
C ARG A 36 3.10 8.25 13.05
N PRO A 37 2.96 6.94 12.78
CA PRO A 37 2.74 6.47 11.43
C PRO A 37 1.46 7.08 10.82
N GLY A 38 1.50 7.34 9.52
CA GLY A 38 0.37 7.82 8.73
C GLY A 38 0.42 7.24 7.33
N GLN A 39 -0.73 7.13 6.66
CA GLN A 39 -0.80 6.65 5.29
C GLN A 39 -1.98 7.27 4.54
N SER A 40 -1.87 7.34 3.22
CA SER A 40 -2.99 7.63 2.32
C SER A 40 -2.94 6.69 1.12
N ALA A 41 -4.12 6.22 0.70
CA ALA A 41 -4.26 5.43 -0.52
C ALA A 41 -4.16 6.30 -1.78
N LEU A 42 -4.36 7.61 -1.68
CA LEU A 42 -4.32 8.50 -2.83
C LEU A 42 -3.96 9.92 -2.39
N ASP A 43 -2.89 10.45 -2.97
CA ASP A 43 -2.55 11.87 -3.02
C ASP A 43 -1.91 12.20 -4.37
N HIS A 44 -1.82 13.49 -4.69
CA HIS A 44 -1.37 13.98 -5.99
C HIS A 44 -0.09 14.80 -5.84
N PHE A 45 0.92 14.48 -6.63
CA PHE A 45 2.20 15.17 -6.63
C PHE A 45 2.55 15.70 -8.01
N ALA A 46 3.05 16.92 -8.09
CA ALA A 46 3.53 17.51 -9.33
C ALA A 46 4.84 16.83 -9.75
N ARG A 47 4.90 16.44 -11.03
CA ARG A 47 6.14 16.05 -11.70
C ARG A 47 6.87 17.29 -12.20
N ALA A 48 8.14 17.13 -12.61
CA ALA A 48 8.95 18.21 -13.15
C ALA A 48 8.34 18.84 -14.43
N ASP A 49 7.55 18.09 -15.19
CA ASP A 49 6.85 18.56 -16.39
C ASP A 49 5.49 19.24 -16.08
N GLY A 50 5.12 19.36 -14.80
CA GLY A 50 3.85 19.91 -14.34
C GLY A 50 2.66 18.94 -14.36
N SER A 51 2.83 17.71 -14.85
CA SER A 51 1.79 16.68 -14.78
C SER A 51 1.60 16.16 -13.35
N LEU A 52 0.40 15.63 -13.05
CA LEU A 52 0.09 15.07 -11.73
C LEU A 52 0.37 13.57 -11.68
N LEU A 53 1.06 13.16 -10.63
CA LEU A 53 1.29 11.78 -10.26
C LEU A 53 0.40 11.43 -9.07
N SER A 54 -0.52 10.50 -9.27
CA SER A 54 -1.26 9.86 -8.18
C SER A 54 -0.41 8.80 -7.50
N VAL A 55 -0.19 8.94 -6.19
CA VAL A 55 0.58 7.99 -5.38
C VAL A 55 -0.18 7.64 -4.12
N SER A 56 0.00 6.41 -3.67
CA SER A 56 -0.24 6.06 -2.28
C SER A 56 1.06 6.24 -1.50
N TRP A 57 0.96 6.47 -0.20
CA TRP A 57 2.13 6.64 0.65
C TRP A 57 1.92 6.16 2.08
N LEU A 58 3.05 5.82 2.71
CA LEU A 58 3.19 5.53 4.13
C LEU A 58 4.32 6.40 4.69
N ILE A 59 4.10 7.05 5.82
CA ILE A 59 5.13 7.73 6.61
C ILE A 59 5.21 7.06 7.97
N THR A 60 6.41 6.77 8.45
CA THR A 60 6.60 6.23 9.80
C THR A 60 7.86 6.80 10.44
N PRO A 61 7.79 7.25 11.70
CA PRO A 61 9.00 7.54 12.45
C PRO A 61 9.76 6.23 12.70
N TYR A 62 11.09 6.32 12.77
CA TYR A 62 11.92 5.23 13.25
C TYR A 62 13.13 5.79 14.00
N SER A 63 13.60 5.03 14.99
CA SER A 63 14.80 5.38 15.75
C SER A 63 16.00 4.70 15.11
N GLY A 64 17.03 5.48 14.79
CA GLY A 64 18.34 4.96 14.37
C GLY A 64 19.17 4.49 15.56
N HIS A 65 20.42 4.06 15.30
CA HIS A 65 21.39 3.87 16.37
C HIS A 65 21.85 5.27 16.86
N GLY A 66 21.20 5.80 17.89
CA GLY A 66 21.46 7.15 18.42
C GLY A 66 20.21 7.79 19.02
N HIS A 67 20.29 9.11 19.30
CA HIS A 67 19.16 9.93 19.76
C HIS A 67 18.39 10.62 18.61
N ASP A 68 18.77 10.37 17.37
CA ASP A 68 18.17 11.02 16.21
C ASP A 68 16.88 10.31 15.80
N ALA A 69 15.78 11.06 15.81
CA ALA A 69 14.50 10.62 15.28
C ALA A 69 14.50 10.79 13.76
N HIS A 70 14.37 9.69 13.04
CA HIS A 70 14.29 9.67 11.59
C HIS A 70 12.85 9.40 11.13
N THR A 71 12.58 9.68 9.87
CA THR A 71 11.29 9.40 9.24
C THR A 71 11.51 8.69 7.93
N LEU A 72 10.83 7.56 7.76
CA LEU A 72 10.77 6.81 6.53
C LEU A 72 9.48 7.20 5.79
N VAL A 73 9.60 7.58 4.52
CA VAL A 73 8.46 7.82 3.62
C VAL A 73 8.56 6.83 2.47
N ILE A 74 7.52 6.03 2.28
CA ILE A 74 7.42 5.06 1.20
C ILE A 74 6.31 5.52 0.27
N PHE A 75 6.64 5.66 -1.02
CA PHE A 75 5.67 5.88 -2.08
C PHE A 75 5.43 4.58 -2.83
N HIS A 76 4.18 4.31 -3.17
CA HIS A 76 3.84 3.18 -4.03
C HIS A 76 2.75 3.57 -5.03
N PRO A 77 2.68 2.88 -6.19
CA PRO A 77 1.64 3.15 -7.17
C PRO A 77 0.27 3.04 -6.51
N GLY A 78 -0.56 4.08 -6.68
CA GLY A 78 -1.96 4.01 -6.30
C GLY A 78 -2.68 3.04 -7.23
N GLU A 79 -3.49 2.16 -6.66
CA GLU A 79 -4.41 1.33 -7.44
C GLU A 79 -5.42 2.27 -8.10
N GLN A 80 -5.16 2.66 -9.35
CA GLN A 80 -6.18 3.31 -10.16
C GLN A 80 -7.34 2.33 -10.24
N ALA A 81 -8.52 2.74 -9.77
CA ALA A 81 -9.73 1.94 -9.88
C ALA A 81 -9.94 1.60 -11.37
N ARG A 82 -9.52 0.40 -11.75
CA ARG A 82 -9.73 -0.14 -13.08
C ARG A 82 -11.26 -0.20 -13.28
N PRO A 83 -11.82 0.31 -14.39
CA PRO A 83 -13.25 0.19 -14.64
C PRO A 83 -13.63 -1.28 -14.50
N ALA A 84 -14.61 -1.58 -13.64
CA ALA A 84 -15.06 -2.93 -13.38
C ALA A 84 -15.50 -3.57 -14.71
N GLU A 85 -14.72 -4.52 -15.22
CA GLU A 85 -15.13 -5.35 -16.34
C GLU A 85 -16.23 -6.31 -15.84
N PRO A 86 -17.40 -6.40 -16.51
CA PRO A 86 -18.46 -7.29 -16.09
C PRO A 86 -18.06 -8.76 -16.31
N SER A 87 -17.90 -9.51 -15.22
CA SER A 87 -17.63 -10.95 -15.25
C SER A 87 -18.88 -11.71 -15.76
N PRO A 88 -18.75 -12.64 -16.73
CA PRO A 88 -19.87 -13.45 -17.18
C PRO A 88 -20.28 -14.45 -16.08
N GLU A 89 -21.57 -14.43 -15.76
CA GLU A 89 -22.22 -15.33 -14.83
C GLU A 89 -22.02 -16.79 -15.27
N ARG A 90 -21.21 -17.53 -14.50
CA ARG A 90 -20.98 -18.95 -14.71
C ARG A 90 -22.13 -19.72 -14.05
N SER A 91 -23.05 -20.26 -14.85
CA SER A 91 -24.11 -21.17 -14.38
C SER A 91 -23.49 -22.38 -13.68
N VAL A 92 -23.65 -22.46 -12.35
CA VAL A 92 -23.18 -23.58 -11.52
C VAL A 92 -24.31 -24.60 -11.35
N ARG A 93 -24.08 -25.84 -11.80
CA ARG A 93 -24.97 -26.97 -11.49
C ARG A 93 -24.89 -27.29 -9.99
N PRO A 94 -26.02 -27.56 -9.30
CA PRO A 94 -25.99 -27.89 -7.87
C PRO A 94 -25.23 -29.20 -7.62
N LEU A 95 -24.34 -29.17 -6.62
CA LEU A 95 -23.54 -30.33 -6.19
C LEU A 95 -24.41 -31.36 -5.46
N SER A 96 -24.15 -32.64 -5.74
CA SER A 96 -24.64 -33.78 -4.94
C SER A 96 -24.03 -33.77 -3.53
N GLU A 97 -24.64 -34.49 -2.58
CA GLU A 97 -24.13 -34.52 -1.19
C GLU A 97 -22.70 -35.05 -1.07
N LEU A 98 -22.34 -36.05 -1.87
CA LEU A 98 -20.98 -36.61 -1.87
C LEU A 98 -19.96 -35.56 -2.34
N GLU A 99 -20.29 -34.80 -3.38
CA GLU A 99 -19.42 -33.72 -3.90
C GLU A 99 -19.27 -32.58 -2.88
N ARG A 100 -20.33 -32.27 -2.12
CA ARG A 100 -20.26 -31.28 -1.03
C ARG A 100 -19.35 -31.74 0.09
N LEU A 101 -19.47 -33.00 0.53
CA LEU A 101 -18.62 -33.57 1.57
C LEU A 101 -17.16 -33.66 1.13
N ALA A 102 -16.90 -34.07 -0.12
CA ALA A 102 -15.57 -34.10 -0.70
C ALA A 102 -14.95 -32.69 -0.80
N LEU A 103 -15.74 -31.70 -1.24
CA LEU A 103 -15.32 -30.31 -1.28
C LEU A 103 -15.04 -29.75 0.12
N LEU A 104 -15.85 -30.11 1.13
CA LEU A 104 -15.62 -29.72 2.52
C LEU A 104 -14.31 -30.32 3.05
N ALA A 105 -14.06 -31.60 2.78
CA ALA A 105 -12.83 -32.27 3.19
C ALA A 105 -11.59 -31.66 2.50
N GLU A 106 -11.68 -31.37 1.21
CA GLU A 106 -10.59 -30.74 0.45
C GLU A 106 -10.31 -29.31 0.94
N THR A 107 -11.36 -28.50 1.14
CA THR A 107 -11.23 -27.12 1.63
C THR A 107 -10.69 -27.06 3.06
N THR A 108 -11.17 -27.92 3.97
CA THR A 108 -10.62 -27.99 5.34
C THR A 108 -9.17 -28.47 5.35
N THR A 109 -8.80 -29.44 4.50
CA THR A 109 -7.41 -29.88 4.33
C THR A 109 -6.53 -28.76 3.78
N ARG A 110 -6.99 -28.02 2.77
CA ARG A 110 -6.28 -26.85 2.21
C ARG A 110 -6.16 -25.74 3.25
N LEU A 111 -7.23 -25.36 3.93
CA LEU A 111 -7.20 -24.32 4.98
C LEU A 111 -6.27 -24.70 6.12
N THR A 112 -6.31 -25.94 6.60
CA THR A 112 -5.47 -26.42 7.71
C THR A 112 -4.00 -26.56 7.30
N SER A 113 -3.70 -27.00 6.08
CA SER A 113 -2.32 -27.05 5.56
C SER A 113 -1.74 -25.67 5.27
N THR A 114 -2.58 -24.67 5.03
CA THR A 114 -2.18 -23.25 4.93
C THR A 114 -2.01 -22.59 6.32
N LEU A 115 -2.47 -23.26 7.39
CA LEU A 115 -2.38 -22.82 8.80
C LEU A 115 -1.12 -23.33 9.53
N ASN A 116 -0.11 -23.84 8.81
CA ASN A 116 1.21 -24.03 9.42
C ASN A 116 1.89 -22.65 9.52
N VAL A 117 1.73 -22.00 10.66
CA VAL A 117 2.23 -20.65 10.95
C VAL A 117 3.71 -20.51 10.60
N ASP A 118 4.53 -21.52 10.88
CA ASP A 118 5.96 -21.52 10.58
C ASP A 118 6.28 -21.62 9.07
N GLU A 119 5.47 -22.33 8.31
CA GLU A 119 5.60 -22.42 6.85
C GLU A 119 5.06 -21.17 6.17
N THR A 120 3.95 -20.63 6.67
CA THR A 120 3.35 -19.40 6.18
C THR A 120 4.29 -18.22 6.41
N LEU A 121 4.90 -18.09 7.59
CA LEU A 121 5.91 -17.07 7.87
C LEU A 121 7.15 -17.23 6.97
N ARG A 122 7.64 -18.46 6.76
CA ARG A 122 8.78 -18.73 5.86
C ARG A 122 8.50 -18.33 4.42
N ARG A 123 7.33 -18.69 3.88
CA ARG A 123 6.92 -18.31 2.52
C ARG A 123 6.75 -16.80 2.37
N LEU A 124 6.20 -16.13 3.39
CA LEU A 124 6.02 -14.68 3.38
C LEU A 124 7.37 -13.94 3.37
N VAL A 125 8.30 -14.36 4.22
CA VAL A 125 9.66 -13.79 4.25
C VAL A 125 10.38 -13.98 2.91
N ALA A 126 10.30 -15.17 2.31
CA ALA A 126 10.91 -15.46 1.02
C ALA A 126 10.31 -14.65 -0.14
N LEU A 127 9.04 -14.25 -0.04
CA LEU A 127 8.35 -13.43 -1.05
C LEU A 127 8.65 -11.93 -0.89
N VAL A 128 8.89 -11.46 0.33
CA VAL A 128 9.04 -10.03 0.64
C VAL A 128 10.51 -9.58 0.60
N LEU A 129 11.46 -10.41 1.06
CA LEU A 129 12.87 -10.03 1.11
C LEU A 129 13.49 -9.65 -0.25
N PRO A 130 13.24 -10.38 -1.35
CA PRO A 130 13.81 -10.02 -2.66
C PRO A 130 13.30 -8.68 -3.19
N ARG A 131 12.09 -8.25 -2.80
CA ARG A 131 11.47 -7.00 -3.27
C ARG A 131 11.82 -5.77 -2.44
N LEU A 132 12.47 -5.96 -1.29
CA LEU A 132 13.01 -4.91 -0.43
C LEU A 132 14.52 -4.70 -0.61
N ALA A 133 15.18 -5.58 -1.37
CA ALA A 133 16.61 -5.54 -1.64
C ALA A 133 16.96 -4.90 -3.01
N ASP A 134 15.94 -4.55 -3.80
CA ASP A 134 16.02 -3.62 -4.95
C ASP A 134 15.62 -2.21 -4.48
#